data_AF-T0TC96-F1
#
_entry.id   AF-T0TC96-F1
#
_cell.length_a   1.000
_cell.length_b   1.000
_cell.length_c   1.000
_cell.angle_alpha   90.00
_cell.angle_beta   90.00
_cell.angle_gamma   90.00
#
_symmetry.space_group_name_H-M   'P 1'
#
loop_
_entity.id
_entity.type
_entity.pdbx_description
1 polymer ?
#
loop_
_entity_poly.entity_id
_entity_poly.type
_entity_poly.pdbx_seq_one_letter_code
_entity_poly.pdbx_strand_id
1 'polypeptide(L)' 'MRTGWGGAENYVQLFDSIEQNGVALPVTPYFLINVSGEGEGFSMWSPTPCDVLATDWVEVHD' A
#
# COMPACT_ATOMS: atom_id res chain seq x y z
N MET A 1 -3.72 0.08 7.74
CA MET A 1 -4.00 1.53 7.81
C MET A 1 -3.18 2.15 8.93
N ARG A 2 -2.62 3.34 8.75
CA ARG A 2 -2.04 4.12 9.87
C ARG A 2 -3.08 5.10 10.37
N THR A 3 -3.29 5.16 11.68
CA THR A 3 -4.26 6.09 12.28
C THR A 3 -3.77 7.54 12.30
N GLY A 4 -2.46 7.76 12.20
CA GLY A 4 -1.83 9.08 12.23
C GLY A 4 -1.61 9.77 10.88
N TRP A 5 -2.07 9.19 9.76
CA TRP A 5 -1.96 9.87 8.47
C TRP A 5 -2.94 11.06 8.41
N GLY A 6 -2.39 12.23 8.10
CA GLY A 6 -3.17 13.47 7.93
C GLY A 6 -3.52 13.80 6.49
N GLY A 7 -3.08 12.98 5.52
CA GLY A 7 -3.34 13.13 4.10
C GLY A 7 -4.49 12.24 3.64
N ALA A 8 -4.54 11.97 2.33
CA ALA A 8 -5.62 11.20 1.70
C ALA A 8 -5.34 9.69 1.59
N GLU A 9 -4.30 9.21 2.29
CA GLU A 9 -3.87 7.83 2.29
C GLU A 9 -4.82 6.94 3.11
N ASN A 10 -5.31 5.85 2.50
CA ASN A 10 -6.26 4.94 3.13
C ASN A 10 -5.54 3.74 3.77
N TYR A 11 -4.78 3.00 2.98
CA TYR A 11 -4.10 1.78 3.41
C TYR A 11 -2.93 1.42 2.48
N VAL A 12 -2.07 0.53 2.98
CA VAL A 12 -1.01 -0.14 2.21
C VAL A 12 -1.33 -1.62 2.11
N GLN A 13 -1.05 -2.22 0.96
CA GLN A 13 -1.17 -3.66 0.72
C GLN A 13 0.13 -4.22 0.15
N LEU A 14 0.47 -5.45 0.56
CA LEU A 14 1.59 -6.21 0.01
C LEU A 14 1.09 -7.07 -1.16
N PHE A 15 1.78 -6.99 -2.28
CA PHE A 15 1.55 -7.82 -3.46
C PHE A 15 2.80 -8.62 -3.77
N ASP A 16 2.63 -9.84 -4.26
CA ASP A 16 3.71 -10.74 -4.69
C ASP A 16 3.56 -11.20 -6.15
N SER A 17 2.57 -10.67 -6.85
CA SER A 17 2.24 -11.01 -8.23
C SER A 17 1.69 -9.80 -8.98
N ILE A 18 1.85 -9.82 -10.31
CA ILE A 18 1.25 -8.85 -11.24
C ILE A 18 0.38 -9.59 -12.26
N GLU A 19 -0.67 -8.94 -12.74
CA GLU A 19 -1.41 -9.41 -13.90
C GLU A 19 -0.84 -8.80 -15.18
N GLN A 20 -0.46 -9.64 -16.14
CA GLN A 20 -0.04 -9.21 -17.46
C GLN A 20 -0.69 -10.09 -18.52
N ASN A 21 -1.49 -9.49 -19.40
CA ASN A 21 -2.26 -10.19 -20.44
C ASN A 21 -3.16 -11.31 -19.88
N GLY A 22 -3.80 -11.07 -18.73
CA GLY A 22 -4.67 -12.05 -18.06
C GLY A 22 -3.92 -13.22 -17.40
N VAL A 23 -2.60 -13.16 -17.31
CA VAL A 23 -1.77 -14.14 -16.61
C VAL A 23 -1.17 -13.51 -15.37
N ALA A 24 -1.35 -14.17 -14.23
CA ALA A 24 -0.66 -13.82 -12.99
C ALA A 24 0.80 -14.28 -13.06
N LEU A 25 1.73 -13.32 -12.96
CA LEU A 25 3.16 -13.57 -12.94
C LEU A 25 3.70 -13.31 -11.53
N PRO A 26 4.50 -14.22 -10.96
CA PRO A 26 5.16 -13.97 -9.69
C PRO A 26 6.20 -12.86 -9.84
N VAL A 27 6.31 -11.99 -8.84
CA VAL A 27 7.32 -10.93 -8.80
C VAL A 27 7.92 -10.82 -7.41
N THR A 28 9.01 -10.05 -7.29
CA THR A 28 9.51 -9.65 -5.97
C THR A 28 8.42 -8.89 -5.23
N PRO A 29 8.08 -9.25 -3.98
CA PRO A 29 7.00 -8.60 -3.26
C PRO A 29 7.20 -7.09 -3.13
N TYR A 30 6.10 -6.35 -3.26
CA TYR A 30 6.10 -4.90 -3.27
C TYR A 30 4.84 -4.33 -2.62
N PHE A 31 4.93 -3.11 -2.11
CA PHE A 31 3.81 -2.44 -1.49
C PHE A 31 3.13 -1.48 -2.46
N LEU A 32 1.80 -1.50 -2.48
CA LEU A 32 0.99 -0.45 -3.07
C LEU A 32 0.26 0.31 -1.97
N ILE A 33 0.21 1.64 -2.12
CA ILE A 33 -0.62 2.51 -1.29
C ILE A 33 -1.87 2.92 -2.07
N ASN A 34 -3.02 2.86 -1.41
CA ASN A 34 -4.28 3.39 -1.92
C ASN A 34 -4.52 4.80 -1.36
N VAL A 35 -4.75 5.74 -2.26
CA VAL A 35 -5.03 7.15 -1.94
C VAL A 35 -6.37 7.53 -2.54
N SER A 36 -7.14 8.36 -1.83
CA SER A 36 -8.40 8.94 -2.30
C SER A 36 -8.24 10.43 -2.65
N GLY A 37 -9.21 11.03 -3.35
CA GLY A 37 -9.18 12.47 -3.66
C GLY A 37 -8.24 12.85 -4.82
N GLU A 38 -7.57 14.00 -4.73
CA GLU A 38 -6.62 14.46 -5.76
C GLU A 38 -5.36 13.58 -5.76
N GLY A 39 -5.33 12.58 -6.64
CA GLY A 39 -4.31 11.51 -6.63
C GLY A 39 -4.88 10.09 -6.47
N GLU A 40 -6.20 9.93 -6.66
CA GLU A 40 -6.92 8.67 -6.56
C GLU A 40 -6.24 7.51 -7.30
N GLY A 41 -6.07 6.39 -6.58
CA GLY A 41 -5.61 5.13 -7.14
C GLY A 41 -4.51 4.46 -6.33
N PHE A 42 -3.87 3.47 -6.96
CA PHE A 42 -2.73 2.76 -6.40
C PHE A 42 -1.42 3.33 -6.92
N SER A 43 -0.48 3.56 -6.02
CA SER A 43 0.90 3.90 -6.35
C SER A 43 1.88 2.99 -5.63
N MET A 44 3.05 2.77 -6.23
CA MET A 44 4.15 2.08 -5.55
C MET A 44 4.57 2.84 -4.29
N TRP A 45 4.62 2.13 -3.18
CA TRP A 45 5.02 2.69 -1.91
C TRP A 45 6.30 2.04 -1.40
N SER A 46 7.22 2.87 -0.93
CA SER A 46 8.44 2.43 -0.26
C SER A 46 8.43 3.02 1.14
N PRO A 47 8.38 2.19 2.20
CA PRO A 47 8.30 2.69 3.56
C PRO A 47 9.55 3.50 3.91
N THR A 48 9.35 4.62 4.60
CA THR A 48 10.46 5.31 5.27
C THR A 48 10.82 4.58 6.57
N PRO A 49 12.01 4.82 7.16
CA PRO A 49 12.33 4.28 8.48
C PRO A 49 11.28 4.63 9.57
N CYS A 50 10.67 5.82 9.49
CA CYS A 50 9.60 6.23 10.39
C CYS A 50 8.33 5.37 10.22
N ASP A 51 8.01 4.95 9.00
CA ASP A 51 6.88 4.06 8.73
C ASP A 51 7.13 2.65 9.27
N VAL A 52 8.35 2.13 9.12
CA VAL A 52 8.73 0.80 9.64
C VAL A 52 8.70 0.77 11.18
N LEU A 53 9.13 1.85 11.82
CA LEU A 53 9.19 1.94 13.28
C LEU A 53 7.88 2.42 13.92
N ALA A 54 6.87 2.75 13.11
CA ALA A 54 5.58 3.20 13.61
C ALA A 54 4.84 2.06 14.33
N THR A 55 4.15 2.41 15.41
CA THR A 55 3.38 1.46 16.23
C THR A 55 1.86 1.63 16.07
N ASP A 56 1.44 2.55 15.20
CA ASP A 56 0.04 2.91 14.95
C ASP A 56 -0.55 2.23 13.69
N TRP A 57 0.07 1.13 13.28
CA TRP A 57 -0.46 0.28 12.22
C TRP A 57 -1.63 -0.55 12.73
N VAL A 58 -2.74 -0.50 12.00
CA VAL A 58 -3.92 -1.32 12.21
C VAL A 58 -4.14 -2.17 10.97
N GLU A 59 -4.30 -3.48 11.17
CA GLU A 59 -4.69 -4.40 10.13
C GLU A 59 -6.15 -4.13 9.73
N VAL A 60 -6.40 -4.05 8.42
CA VAL A 60 -7.74 -3.81 7.88
C VAL A 60 -8.12 -5.04 7.07
N HIS A 61 -9.28 -5.59 7.37
CA HIS A 61 -9.88 -6.70 6.63
C HIS A 61 -11.13 -6.16 5.92
N ASP A 62 -11.30 -6.51 4.64
CA ASP A 62 -12.56 -6.33 3.91
C ASP A 62 -13.63 -7.33 4.39
#